data_AF-A0A1X2DNP2-F1
#
_entry.id   AF-A0A1X2DNP2-F1
#
_cell.length_a   1.000
_cell.length_b   1.000
_cell.length_c   1.000
_cell.angle_alpha   90.00
_cell.angle_beta   90.00
_cell.angle_gamma   90.00
#
_symmetry.space_group_name_H-M   'P 1'
#
loop_
_entity.id
_entity.type
_entity.pdbx_description
1 polymer ?
#
loop_
_entity_poly.entity_id
_entity_poly.type
_entity_poly.pdbx_seq_one_letter_code
_entity_poly.pdbx_strand_id
1 'polypeptide(L)'
;MSSAGTRRRRAVSDEEKLQRREEIMAAAKEVFAAKGFHATTIADIAKQADMAYGLVYWYFDSKDDLFHALMAVEEDALRAHLTAALSSLTGGEAPFRSLLQAAVQATFEFFEADKATVKLLFRDAYALGDRFEKHLGGIYERFIDDIEIFVVAAQDGGEVVAAPPRMVAYTVAALVGQLAHRRLNTDDDVGAADVADFVVSLVLDGLRPRPS
;
A
#
# COMPACT_ATOMS: atom_id res chain seq x y z
N MET A 1 -49.25 32.60 -22.38
CA MET A 1 -49.24 31.96 -21.04
C MET A 1 -47.97 31.14 -20.97
N SER A 2 -47.00 31.57 -20.16
CA SER A 2 -45.65 31.02 -20.05
C SER A 2 -45.45 30.39 -18.67
N SER A 3 -44.65 29.32 -18.64
CA SER A 3 -43.91 28.78 -17.49
C SER A 3 -44.78 28.06 -16.41
N ALA A 4 -44.38 26.95 -15.80
CA ALA A 4 -43.05 26.45 -15.56
C ALA A 4 -43.05 24.92 -15.47
N GLY A 5 -42.19 24.26 -16.26
CA GLY A 5 -41.80 22.89 -16.00
C GLY A 5 -40.80 22.88 -14.85
N THR A 6 -41.26 22.49 -13.66
CA THR A 6 -40.42 22.24 -12.50
C THR A 6 -39.38 21.17 -12.86
N ARG A 7 -38.13 21.58 -13.14
CA ARG A 7 -36.98 20.66 -13.18
C ARG A 7 -36.82 20.06 -11.80
N ARG A 8 -37.36 18.86 -11.62
CA ARG A 8 -37.13 18.01 -10.44
C ARG A 8 -35.62 17.78 -10.35
N ARG A 9 -34.97 18.34 -9.33
CA ARG A 9 -33.55 18.09 -9.01
C ARG A 9 -33.39 16.58 -8.86
N ARG A 10 -32.79 15.92 -9.85
CA ARG A 10 -32.57 14.47 -9.85
C ARG A 10 -31.67 14.16 -8.65
N ALA A 11 -32.11 13.27 -7.76
CA ALA A 11 -31.26 12.79 -6.69
C ALA A 11 -30.04 12.10 -7.32
N VAL A 12 -28.84 12.42 -6.84
CA VAL A 12 -27.59 11.79 -7.28
C VAL A 12 -27.69 10.30 -6.97
N SER A 13 -27.47 9.43 -7.96
CA SER A 13 -27.51 7.99 -7.75
C SER A 13 -26.36 7.55 -6.84
N ASP A 14 -26.48 6.40 -6.17
CA ASP A 14 -25.39 5.92 -5.31
C ASP A 14 -24.12 5.58 -6.14
N GLU A 15 -24.29 5.21 -7.40
CA GLU A 15 -23.20 5.01 -8.37
C GLU A 15 -22.49 6.33 -8.70
N GLU A 16 -23.24 7.41 -8.96
CA GLU A 16 -22.65 8.74 -9.19
C GLU A 16 -21.91 9.24 -7.94
N LYS A 17 -22.40 8.95 -6.73
CA LYS A 17 -21.69 9.30 -5.49
C LYS A 17 -20.38 8.52 -5.36
N LEU A 18 -20.41 7.21 -5.63
CA LEU A 18 -19.21 6.38 -5.55
C LEU A 18 -18.15 6.86 -6.54
N GLN A 19 -18.54 7.11 -7.79
CA GLN A 19 -17.63 7.62 -8.82
C GLN A 19 -16.98 8.95 -8.40
N ARG A 20 -17.77 9.89 -7.87
CA ARG A 20 -17.23 11.18 -7.39
C ARG A 20 -16.30 11.01 -6.20
N ARG A 21 -16.60 10.08 -5.31
CA ARG A 21 -15.71 9.74 -4.19
C ARG A 21 -14.38 9.19 -4.69
N GLU A 22 -14.39 8.32 -5.70
CA GLU A 22 -13.19 7.77 -6.34
C GLU A 22 -12.37 8.84 -7.07
N GLU A 23 -13.01 9.75 -7.81
CA GLU A 23 -12.34 10.89 -8.46
C GLU A 23 -11.61 11.77 -7.44
N ILE A 24 -12.23 12.04 -6.28
CA ILE A 24 -11.61 12.78 -5.19
C ILE A 24 -10.40 12.02 -4.62
N MET A 25 -10.52 10.71 -4.39
CA MET A 25 -9.41 9.90 -3.87
C MET A 25 -8.23 9.84 -4.85
N ALA A 26 -8.50 9.69 -6.15
CA ALA A 26 -7.47 9.70 -7.18
C ALA A 26 -6.74 11.05 -7.24
N ALA A 27 -7.49 12.16 -7.22
CA ALA A 27 -6.91 13.49 -7.13
C ALA A 27 -6.11 13.69 -5.84
N ALA A 28 -6.60 13.17 -4.72
CA ALA A 28 -5.89 13.24 -3.43
C ALA A 28 -4.56 12.49 -3.49
N LYS A 29 -4.54 11.28 -4.05
CA LYS A 29 -3.33 10.46 -4.23
C LYS A 29 -2.23 11.22 -4.96
N GLU A 30 -2.56 11.82 -6.11
CA GLU A 30 -1.62 12.60 -6.92
C GLU A 30 -1.07 13.80 -6.13
N VAL A 31 -1.95 14.57 -5.49
CA VAL A 31 -1.55 15.78 -4.75
C VAL A 31 -0.72 15.43 -3.52
N PHE A 32 -1.11 14.39 -2.77
CA PHE A 32 -0.34 13.90 -1.64
C PHE A 32 1.01 13.34 -2.08
N ALA A 33 1.10 12.60 -3.19
CA ALA A 33 2.38 12.06 -3.67
C ALA A 33 3.34 13.18 -4.12
N ALA A 34 2.79 14.24 -4.71
CA ALA A 34 3.54 15.40 -5.17
C ALA A 34 3.96 16.35 -4.04
N LYS A 35 3.05 16.70 -3.14
CA LYS A 35 3.26 17.75 -2.11
C LYS A 35 3.50 17.19 -0.71
N GLY A 36 3.11 15.96 -0.43
CA GLY A 36 3.15 15.33 0.90
C GLY A 36 1.93 15.70 1.73
N PHE A 37 1.64 14.91 2.76
CA PHE A 37 0.41 15.05 3.54
C PHE A 37 0.26 16.44 4.15
N HIS A 38 1.31 16.98 4.78
CA HIS A 38 1.21 18.27 5.49
C HIS A 38 1.03 19.48 4.56
N ALA A 39 1.76 19.53 3.44
CA ALA A 39 1.69 20.66 2.51
C ALA A 39 0.46 20.61 1.58
N THR A 40 -0.27 19.49 1.54
CA THR A 40 -1.53 19.36 0.82
C THR A 40 -2.68 20.02 1.58
N THR A 41 -3.51 20.75 0.84
CA THR A 41 -4.78 21.31 1.31
C THR A 41 -5.96 20.70 0.56
N ILE A 42 -7.16 20.73 1.16
CA ILE A 42 -8.39 20.33 0.45
C ILE A 42 -8.63 21.16 -0.82
N ALA A 43 -8.16 22.42 -0.85
CA ALA A 43 -8.26 23.27 -2.03
C ALA A 43 -7.38 22.77 -3.20
N ASP A 44 -6.19 22.25 -2.89
CA ASP A 44 -5.34 21.62 -3.91
C ASP A 44 -6.03 20.39 -4.51
N ILE A 45 -6.66 19.56 -3.67
CA ILE A 45 -7.36 18.34 -4.09
C ILE A 45 -8.59 18.68 -4.92
N ALA A 46 -9.42 19.63 -4.47
CA ALA A 46 -10.59 20.07 -5.20
C ALA A 46 -10.21 20.61 -6.59
N LYS A 47 -9.11 21.38 -6.66
CA LYS A 47 -8.57 21.87 -7.93
C LYS A 47 -8.09 20.73 -8.83
N GLN A 48 -7.38 19.74 -8.28
CA GLN A 48 -6.90 18.59 -9.03
C GLN A 48 -8.06 17.72 -9.57
N ALA A 49 -9.14 17.59 -8.80
CA ALA A 49 -10.33 16.83 -9.19
C ALA A 49 -11.26 17.59 -10.16
N ASP A 50 -10.96 18.86 -10.48
CA ASP A 50 -11.88 19.78 -11.17
C ASP A 50 -13.26 19.88 -10.49
N MET A 51 -13.24 19.96 -9.15
CA MET A 51 -14.43 19.99 -8.31
C MET A 51 -14.51 21.25 -7.44
N ALA A 52 -15.73 21.63 -7.08
CA ALA A 52 -15.94 22.68 -6.09
C ALA A 52 -15.39 22.26 -4.72
N TYR A 53 -14.75 23.19 -4.01
CA TYR A 53 -14.20 22.96 -2.67
C TYR A 53 -15.22 22.33 -1.70
N GLY A 54 -16.46 22.83 -1.69
CA GLY A 54 -17.52 22.31 -0.84
C GLY A 54 -18.00 20.91 -1.20
N LEU A 55 -17.74 20.44 -2.43
CA LEU A 55 -18.06 19.07 -2.83
C LEU A 55 -17.13 18.06 -2.16
N VAL A 56 -15.85 18.41 -1.96
CA VAL A 56 -14.90 17.51 -1.27
C VAL A 56 -15.34 17.28 0.18
N TYR A 57 -15.75 18.33 0.89
CA TYR A 57 -16.29 18.23 2.26
C TYR A 57 -17.62 17.49 2.36
N TRP A 58 -18.32 17.31 1.24
CA TRP A 58 -19.53 16.50 1.24
C TRP A 58 -19.22 15.00 1.32
N TYR A 59 -18.04 14.59 0.84
CA TYR A 59 -17.60 13.19 0.83
C TYR A 59 -16.65 12.84 1.99
N PHE A 60 -15.87 13.81 2.46
CA PHE A 60 -14.84 13.59 3.48
C PHE A 60 -14.87 14.70 4.51
N ASP A 61 -14.87 14.33 5.79
CA ASP A 61 -15.01 15.29 6.89
C ASP A 61 -13.73 16.12 7.10
N SER A 62 -12.58 15.57 6.70
CA SER A 62 -11.28 16.23 6.84
C SER A 62 -10.23 15.69 5.86
N LYS A 63 -9.08 16.36 5.79
CA LYS A 63 -7.90 15.87 5.05
C LYS A 63 -7.39 14.54 5.62
N ASP A 64 -7.43 14.41 6.94
CA ASP A 64 -7.01 13.22 7.68
C ASP A 64 -7.93 12.02 7.34
N ASP A 65 -9.25 12.24 7.32
CA ASP A 65 -10.25 11.24 6.91
C ASP A 65 -10.05 10.79 5.46
N LEU A 66 -9.86 11.74 4.54
CA LEU A 66 -9.55 11.45 3.13
C LEU A 66 -8.25 10.65 2.98
N PHE A 67 -7.20 10.99 3.73
CA PHE A 67 -5.94 10.26 3.69
C PHE A 67 -6.10 8.83 4.22
N HIS A 68 -6.80 8.63 5.34
CA HIS A 68 -7.08 7.31 5.88
C HIS A 68 -7.90 6.45 4.92
N ALA A 69 -8.95 7.02 4.32
CA ALA A 69 -9.77 6.34 3.34
C ALA A 69 -8.96 5.92 2.10
N LEU A 70 -8.10 6.82 1.59
CA LEU A 70 -7.19 6.50 0.49
C LEU A 70 -6.26 5.35 0.87
N MET A 71 -5.59 5.44 2.02
CA MET A 71 -4.63 4.43 2.44
C MET A 71 -5.26 3.05 2.70
N ALA A 72 -6.50 3.01 3.20
CA ALA A 72 -7.24 1.76 3.36
C ALA A 72 -7.52 1.09 2.00
N VAL A 73 -7.87 1.87 0.97
CA VAL A 73 -8.07 1.36 -0.39
C VAL A 73 -6.76 0.80 -0.97
N GLU A 74 -5.63 1.49 -0.77
CA GLU A 74 -4.32 1.01 -1.22
C GLU A 74 -3.89 -0.28 -0.50
N GLU A 75 -4.17 -0.39 0.80
CA GLU A 75 -3.91 -1.60 1.58
C GLU A 75 -4.75 -2.78 1.07
N ASP A 76 -6.06 -2.58 0.87
CA ASP A 76 -6.94 -3.62 0.35
C ASP A 76 -6.52 -4.06 -1.06
N ALA A 77 -6.06 -3.13 -1.90
CA ALA A 77 -5.52 -3.45 -3.22
C ALA A 77 -4.24 -4.29 -3.14
N LEU A 78 -3.30 -3.94 -2.25
CA LEU A 78 -2.09 -4.73 -2.02
C LEU A 78 -2.44 -6.13 -1.50
N ARG A 79 -3.35 -6.23 -0.53
CA ARG A 79 -3.79 -7.53 0.02
C ARG A 79 -4.46 -8.40 -1.05
N ALA A 80 -5.29 -7.81 -1.90
CA ALA A 80 -5.91 -8.52 -3.02
C ALA A 80 -4.85 -9.03 -4.01
N HIS A 81 -3.84 -8.20 -4.32
CA HIS A 81 -2.74 -8.58 -5.19
C HIS A 81 -1.90 -9.73 -4.62
N LEU A 82 -1.54 -9.66 -3.33
CA LEU A 82 -0.87 -10.74 -2.60
C LEU A 82 -1.70 -12.02 -2.57
N THR A 83 -2.99 -11.91 -2.28
CA THR A 83 -3.91 -13.06 -2.25
C THR A 83 -3.94 -13.75 -3.62
N ALA A 84 -4.02 -13.00 -4.71
CA ALA A 84 -3.99 -13.56 -6.06
C ALA A 84 -2.66 -14.28 -6.36
N ALA A 85 -1.53 -13.66 -6.01
CA ALA A 85 -0.21 -14.25 -6.20
C ALA A 85 -0.04 -15.57 -5.41
N LEU A 86 -0.44 -15.57 -4.13
CA LEU A 86 -0.30 -16.73 -3.25
C LEU A 86 -1.29 -17.85 -3.58
N SER A 87 -2.50 -17.53 -4.04
CA SER A 87 -3.51 -18.54 -4.40
C SER A 87 -3.05 -19.48 -5.52
N SER A 88 -2.10 -19.03 -6.36
CA SER A 88 -1.48 -19.86 -7.40
C SER A 88 -0.58 -20.98 -6.84
N LEU A 89 -0.09 -20.81 -5.61
CA LEU A 89 0.82 -21.74 -4.92
C LEU A 89 0.09 -22.68 -3.96
N THR A 90 -1.11 -22.32 -3.51
CA THR A 90 -1.89 -23.06 -2.50
C THR A 90 -2.55 -24.34 -3.03
N GLY A 91 -2.25 -24.76 -4.27
CA GLY A 91 -2.68 -26.05 -4.82
C GLY A 91 -1.95 -27.28 -4.22
N GLY A 92 -0.98 -27.06 -3.33
CA GLY A 92 -0.25 -28.06 -2.54
C GLY A 92 0.50 -27.43 -1.35
N GLU A 93 1.24 -28.23 -0.58
CA GLU A 93 2.16 -27.76 0.47
C GLU A 93 3.37 -27.05 -0.16
N ALA A 94 3.16 -25.81 -0.64
CA ALA A 94 4.24 -24.99 -1.15
C ALA A 94 5.23 -24.68 -0.02
N PRO A 95 6.55 -24.91 -0.22
CA PRO A 95 7.55 -24.56 0.80
C PRO A 95 7.49 -23.08 1.15
N PHE A 96 7.81 -22.73 2.40
CA PHE A 96 7.84 -21.35 2.89
C PHE A 96 8.68 -20.43 2.00
N ARG A 97 9.81 -20.94 1.46
CA ARG A 97 10.64 -20.20 0.50
C ARG A 97 9.83 -19.67 -0.68
N SER A 98 9.00 -20.53 -1.29
CA SER A 98 8.20 -20.17 -2.47
C SER A 98 7.11 -19.17 -2.12
N LEU A 99 6.47 -19.33 -0.95
CA LEU A 99 5.46 -18.40 -0.45
C LEU A 99 6.08 -17.02 -0.18
N LEU A 100 7.22 -16.98 0.50
CA LEU A 100 7.94 -15.74 0.78
C LEU A 100 8.39 -15.06 -0.52
N GLN A 101 8.90 -15.84 -1.48
CA GLN A 101 9.32 -15.30 -2.78
C GLN A 101 8.16 -14.69 -3.56
N ALA A 102 7.03 -15.38 -3.65
CA ALA A 102 5.84 -14.83 -4.30
C ALA A 102 5.28 -13.60 -3.58
N ALA A 103 5.24 -13.61 -2.25
CA ALA A 103 4.76 -12.46 -1.47
C ALA A 103 5.66 -11.22 -1.65
N VAL A 104 6.98 -11.39 -1.56
CA VAL A 104 7.92 -10.29 -1.79
C VAL A 104 7.80 -9.81 -3.24
N GLN A 105 7.85 -10.70 -4.23
CA GLN A 105 7.76 -10.32 -5.63
C GLN A 105 6.47 -9.54 -5.92
N ALA A 106 5.31 -10.05 -5.49
CA ALA A 106 4.03 -9.39 -5.70
C ALA A 106 3.96 -8.01 -5.01
N THR A 107 4.55 -7.88 -3.81
CA THR A 107 4.64 -6.58 -3.13
C THR A 107 5.44 -5.57 -3.96
N PHE A 108 6.56 -6.01 -4.55
CA PHE A 108 7.37 -5.16 -5.43
C PHE A 108 6.68 -4.84 -6.75
N GLU A 109 6.02 -5.80 -7.39
CA GLU A 109 5.25 -5.59 -8.62
C GLU A 109 4.13 -4.54 -8.40
N PHE A 110 3.43 -4.62 -7.27
CA PHE A 110 2.44 -3.63 -6.87
C PHE A 110 3.05 -2.22 -6.74
N PHE A 111 4.20 -2.11 -6.07
CA PHE A 111 4.91 -0.84 -5.90
C PHE A 111 5.53 -0.30 -7.19
N GLU A 112 5.96 -1.16 -8.12
CA GLU A 112 6.45 -0.78 -9.44
C GLU A 112 5.33 -0.25 -10.32
N ALA A 113 4.14 -0.84 -10.24
CA ALA A 113 2.94 -0.40 -10.94
C ALA A 113 2.44 0.97 -10.45
N ASP A 114 2.66 1.31 -9.18
CA ASP A 114 2.19 2.56 -8.58
C ASP A 114 3.24 3.28 -7.71
N LYS A 115 4.12 4.03 -8.38
CA LYS A 115 5.12 4.87 -7.71
C LYS A 115 4.52 5.96 -6.81
N ALA A 116 3.27 6.37 -7.04
CA ALA A 116 2.62 7.37 -6.19
C ALA A 116 2.32 6.79 -4.82
N THR A 117 1.81 5.55 -4.75
CA THR A 117 1.61 4.83 -3.48
C THR A 117 2.90 4.68 -2.69
N VAL A 118 4.01 4.33 -3.35
CA VAL A 118 5.33 4.22 -2.69
C VAL A 118 5.78 5.57 -2.14
N LYS A 119 5.61 6.66 -2.91
CA LYS A 119 5.93 8.01 -2.41
C LYS A 119 5.09 8.37 -1.18
N LEU A 120 3.80 8.04 -1.17
CA LEU A 120 2.92 8.29 -0.03
C LEU A 120 3.36 7.52 1.22
N LEU A 121 3.67 6.24 1.07
CA LEU A 121 4.08 5.38 2.18
C LEU A 121 5.42 5.80 2.77
N PHE A 122 6.41 6.15 1.95
CA PHE A 122 7.81 6.26 2.40
C PHE A 122 8.36 7.68 2.49
N ARG A 123 7.90 8.64 1.68
CA ARG A 123 8.41 10.03 1.72
C ARG A 123 8.14 10.71 3.05
N ASP A 124 7.01 10.34 3.62
CA ASP A 124 6.42 10.92 4.79
C ASP A 124 6.75 10.04 6.04
N ALA A 125 7.06 8.75 5.89
CA ALA A 125 7.44 7.87 7.02
C ALA A 125 8.76 8.24 7.70
N TYR A 126 9.78 8.65 6.94
CA TYR A 126 11.09 9.03 7.52
C TYR A 126 11.14 10.48 8.03
N ALA A 127 10.15 11.31 7.67
CA ALA A 127 10.18 12.76 7.91
C ALA A 127 9.23 13.24 9.02
N LEU A 128 8.24 12.43 9.47
CA LEU A 128 7.01 13.01 10.03
C LEU A 128 6.69 12.78 11.52
N GLY A 129 7.48 12.05 12.29
CA GLY A 129 7.22 11.87 13.73
C GLY A 129 5.79 11.38 14.08
N ASP A 130 5.36 11.61 15.33
CA ASP A 130 4.19 10.98 15.97
C ASP A 130 2.83 11.13 15.23
N ARG A 131 2.63 12.18 14.43
CA ARG A 131 1.32 12.46 13.79
C ARG A 131 1.08 11.60 12.55
N PHE A 132 2.13 11.33 11.78
CA PHE A 132 2.05 10.42 10.63
C PHE A 132 2.10 8.96 11.06
N GLU A 133 2.80 8.67 12.16
CA GLU A 133 2.78 7.39 12.85
C GLU A 133 1.35 6.97 13.26
N LYS A 134 0.49 7.92 13.65
CA LYS A 134 -0.94 7.64 13.88
C LYS A 134 -1.73 7.29 12.63
N HIS A 135 -1.37 7.87 11.47
CA HIS A 135 -2.12 7.64 10.23
C HIS A 135 -1.73 6.32 9.55
N LEU A 136 -0.45 6.00 9.50
CA LEU A 136 0.06 4.77 8.90
C LEU A 136 0.28 3.62 9.89
N GLY A 137 0.34 3.88 11.20
CA GLY A 137 0.63 2.85 12.20
C GLY A 137 -0.31 1.66 12.12
N GLY A 138 -1.62 1.89 11.97
CA GLY A 138 -2.57 0.79 11.83
C GLY A 138 -2.37 -0.06 10.56
N ILE A 139 -1.92 0.55 9.46
CA ILE A 139 -1.68 -0.14 8.18
C ILE A 139 -0.39 -0.96 8.27
N TYR A 140 0.67 -0.35 8.81
CA TYR A 140 1.94 -1.02 9.02
C TYR A 140 1.78 -2.19 9.98
N GLU A 141 1.07 -2.02 11.10
CA GLU A 141 0.82 -3.10 12.04
C GLU A 141 0.01 -4.24 11.42
N ARG A 142 -1.01 -3.97 10.60
CA ARG A 142 -1.74 -5.03 9.87
C ARG A 142 -0.85 -5.79 8.90
N PHE A 143 0.05 -5.09 8.19
CA PHE A 143 1.02 -5.74 7.31
C PHE A 143 2.00 -6.63 8.09
N ILE A 144 2.42 -6.19 9.28
CA ILE A 144 3.25 -7.00 10.18
C ILE A 144 2.49 -8.22 10.69
N ASP A 145 1.22 -8.05 11.08
CA ASP A 145 0.37 -9.15 11.54
C ASP A 145 0.19 -10.21 10.43
N ASP A 146 -0.04 -9.77 9.18
CA ASP A 146 -0.15 -10.65 8.01
C ASP A 146 1.15 -11.47 7.80
N ILE A 147 2.33 -10.83 7.87
CA ILE A 147 3.62 -11.54 7.75
C ILE A 147 3.85 -12.48 8.93
N GLU A 148 3.52 -12.06 10.16
CA GLU A 148 3.70 -12.84 11.39
C GLU A 148 2.95 -14.17 11.31
N ILE A 149 1.75 -14.19 10.75
CA ILE A 149 0.97 -15.42 10.52
C ILE A 149 1.76 -16.43 9.66
N PHE A 150 2.37 -15.99 8.55
CA PHE A 150 3.18 -16.87 7.71
C PHE A 150 4.46 -17.35 8.41
N VAL A 151 5.10 -16.48 9.19
CA VAL A 151 6.29 -16.85 9.96
C VAL A 151 5.96 -17.92 10.99
N VAL A 152 4.87 -17.78 11.74
CA VAL A 152 4.44 -18.77 12.74
C VAL A 152 4.19 -20.12 12.07
N ALA A 153 3.44 -20.14 10.97
CA ALA A 153 3.18 -21.38 10.23
C ALA A 153 4.47 -22.07 9.76
N ALA A 154 5.46 -21.29 9.29
CA ALA A 154 6.75 -21.81 8.86
C ALA A 154 7.62 -22.30 10.03
N GLN A 155 7.53 -21.67 11.20
CA GLN A 155 8.19 -22.13 12.43
C GLN A 155 7.59 -23.45 12.92
N ASP A 156 6.26 -23.58 12.91
CA ASP A 156 5.56 -24.82 13.25
C ASP A 156 5.92 -25.96 12.29
N GLY A 157 6.18 -25.64 11.01
CA GLY A 157 6.69 -26.56 9.99
C GLY A 157 8.20 -26.85 10.08
N GLY A 158 8.95 -26.16 10.95
CA GLY A 158 10.40 -26.30 11.08
C GLY A 158 11.22 -25.71 9.92
N GLU A 159 10.62 -24.84 9.11
CA GLU A 159 11.24 -24.21 7.94
C GLU A 159 12.01 -22.92 8.28
N VAL A 160 11.67 -22.29 9.40
CA VAL A 160 12.24 -21.00 9.85
C VAL A 160 12.79 -21.10 11.27
N VAL A 161 13.81 -20.28 11.58
CA VAL A 161 14.45 -20.23 12.90
C VAL A 161 13.45 -19.97 14.04
N ALA A 162 13.68 -20.62 15.18
CA ALA A 162 12.97 -20.35 16.44
C ALA A 162 13.42 -19.00 17.04
N ALA A 163 12.81 -17.92 16.57
CA ALA A 163 12.95 -16.55 17.05
C ALA A 163 11.57 -15.95 17.30
N PRO A 164 11.45 -14.84 18.06
CA PRO A 164 10.16 -14.16 18.21
C PRO A 164 9.56 -13.82 16.83
N PRO A 165 8.38 -14.34 16.45
CA PRO A 165 7.87 -14.27 15.08
C PRO A 165 7.64 -12.84 14.61
N ARG A 166 7.12 -11.97 15.48
CA ARG A 166 7.00 -10.54 15.22
C ARG A 166 8.32 -9.86 14.86
N MET A 167 9.44 -10.26 15.49
CA MET A 167 10.76 -9.71 15.17
C MET A 167 11.20 -10.09 13.76
N VAL A 168 10.93 -11.32 13.33
CA VAL A 168 11.18 -11.78 11.96
C VAL A 168 10.31 -10.98 10.98
N ALA A 169 9.03 -10.80 11.30
CA ALA A 169 8.09 -10.04 10.47
C ALA A 169 8.53 -8.58 10.25
N TYR A 170 8.90 -7.86 11.32
CA TYR A 170 9.46 -6.51 11.21
C TYR A 170 10.73 -6.47 10.37
N THR A 171 11.60 -7.48 10.48
CA THR A 171 12.85 -7.54 9.71
C THR A 171 12.57 -7.71 8.22
N VAL A 172 11.67 -8.63 7.85
CA VAL A 172 11.25 -8.84 6.46
C VAL A 172 10.59 -7.58 5.91
N ALA A 173 9.64 -6.98 6.65
CA ALA A 173 8.96 -5.75 6.25
C ALA A 173 9.94 -4.58 6.09
N ALA A 174 10.95 -4.46 6.96
CA ALA A 174 11.98 -3.44 6.85
C ALA A 174 12.83 -3.61 5.58
N LEU A 175 13.25 -4.83 5.25
CA LEU A 175 14.00 -5.11 4.01
C LEU A 175 13.16 -4.78 2.77
N VAL A 176 11.91 -5.24 2.72
CA VAL A 176 10.97 -4.95 1.62
C VAL A 176 10.75 -3.44 1.49
N GLY A 177 10.44 -2.75 2.59
CA GLY A 177 10.19 -1.31 2.57
C GLY A 177 11.41 -0.49 2.12
N GLN A 178 12.61 -0.83 2.58
CA GLN A 178 13.84 -0.15 2.18
C GLN A 178 14.15 -0.35 0.69
N LEU A 179 14.00 -1.57 0.19
CA LEU A 179 14.27 -1.86 -1.22
C LEU A 179 13.18 -1.27 -2.13
N ALA A 180 11.92 -1.20 -1.68
CA ALA A 180 10.86 -0.49 -2.40
C ALA A 180 11.15 1.01 -2.47
N HIS A 181 11.62 1.61 -1.38
CA HIS A 181 12.04 3.01 -1.35
C HIS A 181 13.25 3.28 -2.26
N ARG A 182 14.22 2.36 -2.31
CA ARG A 182 15.38 2.43 -3.23
C ARG A 182 14.92 2.68 -4.66
N ARG A 183 13.89 1.95 -5.12
CA ARG A 183 13.38 2.01 -6.50
C ARG A 183 12.78 3.37 -6.88
N LEU A 184 12.40 4.21 -5.91
CA LEU A 184 12.01 5.60 -6.20
C LEU A 184 13.18 6.47 -6.65
N ASN A 185 14.39 6.11 -6.25
CA ASN A 185 15.60 6.93 -6.40
C ASN A 185 16.65 6.31 -7.32
N THR A 186 16.49 5.04 -7.72
CA THR A 186 17.43 4.32 -8.58
C THR A 186 16.75 3.80 -9.85
N ASP A 187 17.50 3.85 -10.96
CA ASP A 187 17.17 3.15 -12.20
C ASP A 187 18.34 2.22 -12.54
N ASP A 188 18.40 1.12 -11.78
CA ASP A 188 19.50 0.17 -11.76
C ASP A 188 19.19 -1.16 -12.45
N ASP A 189 18.14 -1.20 -13.29
CA ASP A 189 17.62 -2.38 -14.01
C ASP A 189 17.25 -3.59 -13.12
N VAL A 190 17.25 -3.42 -11.80
CA VAL A 190 16.85 -4.43 -10.82
C VAL A 190 15.33 -4.38 -10.65
N GLY A 191 14.64 -5.44 -11.06
CA GLY A 191 13.18 -5.54 -10.99
C GLY A 191 12.67 -6.32 -9.77
N ALA A 192 11.34 -6.43 -9.66
CA ALA A 192 10.68 -7.15 -8.56
C ALA A 192 11.21 -8.58 -8.33
N ALA A 193 11.48 -9.33 -9.40
CA ALA A 193 11.99 -10.70 -9.31
C ALA A 193 13.40 -10.77 -8.72
N ASP A 194 14.31 -9.87 -9.13
CA ASP A 194 15.68 -9.79 -8.61
C ASP A 194 15.67 -9.44 -7.12
N VAL A 195 14.79 -8.51 -6.73
CA VAL A 195 14.63 -8.12 -5.32
C VAL A 195 14.08 -9.29 -4.51
N ALA A 196 13.08 -10.00 -5.01
CA ALA A 196 12.50 -11.14 -4.33
C ALA A 196 13.55 -12.25 -4.11
N ASP A 197 14.31 -12.61 -5.14
CA ASP A 197 15.39 -13.61 -5.03
C ASP A 197 16.44 -13.17 -4.00
N PHE A 198 16.85 -11.91 -4.03
CA PHE A 198 17.82 -11.36 -3.09
C PHE A 198 17.30 -11.38 -1.64
N VAL A 199 16.09 -10.88 -1.39
CA VAL A 199 15.50 -10.81 -0.04
C VAL A 199 15.32 -12.21 0.53
N VAL A 200 14.76 -13.13 -0.25
CA VAL A 200 14.54 -14.52 0.19
C VAL A 200 15.85 -15.22 0.48
N SER A 201 16.84 -15.10 -0.40
CA SER A 201 18.18 -15.67 -0.19
C SER A 201 18.85 -15.07 1.03
N LEU A 202 18.76 -13.74 1.23
CA LEU A 202 19.34 -13.07 2.38
C LEU A 202 18.70 -13.53 3.70
N VAL A 203 17.38 -13.63 3.74
CA VAL A 203 16.62 -13.99 4.95
C VAL A 203 16.79 -15.46 5.31
N LEU A 204 16.81 -16.36 4.32
CA LEU A 204 16.89 -17.80 4.56
C LEU A 204 18.33 -18.33 4.62
N ASP A 205 19.23 -17.79 3.81
CA ASP A 205 20.58 -18.32 3.59
C ASP A 205 21.69 -17.39 4.14
N GLY A 206 21.37 -16.12 4.40
CA GLY A 206 22.31 -15.11 4.90
C GLY A 206 23.25 -14.55 3.83
N LEU A 207 24.28 -13.80 4.27
CA LEU A 207 25.25 -13.12 3.39
C LEU A 207 26.48 -13.96 3.01
N ARG A 208 26.60 -15.18 3.53
CA ARG A 208 27.78 -16.01 3.24
C ARG A 208 27.72 -16.49 1.78
N PRO A 209 28.87 -16.61 1.09
CA PRO A 209 28.89 -17.17 -0.25
C PRO A 209 28.25 -18.57 -0.24
N ARG A 210 27.37 -18.84 -1.20
CA ARG A 210 26.84 -20.19 -1.40
C ARG A 210 28.00 -21.10 -1.82
N PRO A 211 28.21 -22.25 -1.16
CA PRO A 211 29.16 -23.23 -1.67
C PRO A 211 28.72 -23.63 -3.09
N SER A 212 29.66 -23.55 -4.03
CA SER A 212 29.50 -23.97 -5.43
C SER A 212 29.20 -25.44 -5.57
#